data_AF-A0A2I0GX19-F1
#
_entry.id   AF-A0A2I0GX19-F1
#
_cell.length_a   1.000
_cell.length_b   1.000
_cell.length_c   1.000
_cell.angle_alpha   90.00
_cell.angle_beta   90.00
_cell.angle_gamma   90.00
#
_symmetry.space_group_name_H-M   'P 1'
#
loop_
_entity.id
_entity.type
_entity.pdbx_description
1 polymer ?
#
loop_
_entity_poly.entity_id
_entity_poly.type
_entity_poly.pdbx_seq_one_letter_code
_entity_poly.pdbx_strand_id
1 'polypeptide(L)'
;MVDVAEYYGGESFETADSIKYYQLKHTTKSKETPFDPSKLRNTIEGFSDRYKALIEVIGKESAQAKLKFIFVSNRSINKGFHESIKQVALGYSTNLTNQRKLELYTGLNGHNLSDFCKLITFDITADDYWEQRNILASETATYLAGSDVHSPISLKELITRKALSESQNSNSINKIDVLRTLNTNEDALFREFPKNCVTAYNPLTGE
;
A
#
# COMPACT_ATOMS: atom_id res chain seq x y z
N MET A 1 -8.76 -11.79 -4.87
CA MET A 1 -9.46 -10.54 -4.46
C MET A 1 -8.43 -9.66 -3.76
N VAL A 2 -8.48 -8.35 -3.97
CA VAL A 2 -7.63 -7.33 -3.33
C VAL A 2 -8.57 -6.21 -2.88
N ASP A 3 -8.29 -5.56 -1.75
CA ASP A 3 -9.19 -4.53 -1.21
C ASP A 3 -8.92 -3.15 -1.84
N VAL A 4 -7.65 -2.80 -2.07
CA VAL A 4 -7.24 -1.50 -2.64
C VAL A 4 -6.11 -1.69 -3.64
N ALA A 5 -6.13 -0.91 -4.73
CA ALA A 5 -5.03 -0.81 -5.67
C ALA A 5 -4.62 0.66 -5.83
N GLU A 6 -3.33 0.94 -5.68
CA GLU A 6 -2.76 2.27 -5.86
C GLU A 6 -1.86 2.27 -7.10
N TYR A 7 -2.06 3.25 -7.98
CA TYR A 7 -1.29 3.43 -9.20
C TYR A 7 -0.48 4.72 -9.07
N TYR A 8 0.80 4.65 -9.40
CA TYR A 8 1.74 5.75 -9.31
C TYR A 8 2.31 6.03 -10.70
N GLY A 9 2.44 7.31 -11.08
CA GLY A 9 2.96 7.73 -12.38
C GLY A 9 1.98 7.57 -13.56
N GLY A 10 0.84 6.93 -13.36
CA GLY A 10 -0.21 6.74 -14.36
C GLY A 10 -1.47 6.13 -13.73
N GLU A 11 -2.53 6.03 -14.52
CA GLU A 11 -3.85 5.54 -14.05
C GLU A 11 -4.21 4.14 -14.58
N SER A 12 -3.35 3.56 -15.44
CA SER A 12 -3.56 2.24 -16.05
C SER A 12 -2.36 1.30 -15.82
N PHE A 13 -2.50 0.01 -16.13
CA PHE A 13 -1.41 -0.97 -15.98
C PHE A 13 -0.21 -0.64 -16.87
N GLU A 14 -0.48 -0.11 -18.05
CA GLU A 14 0.50 0.21 -19.08
C GLU A 14 1.27 1.49 -18.71
N THR A 15 0.54 2.50 -18.22
CA THR A 15 1.08 3.85 -17.97
C THR A 15 1.65 4.03 -16.58
N ALA A 16 1.21 3.26 -15.57
CA ALA A 16 1.74 3.38 -14.22
C ALA A 16 3.19 2.91 -14.13
N ASP A 17 4.00 3.63 -13.36
CA ASP A 17 5.38 3.27 -13.03
C ASP A 17 5.44 2.25 -11.90
N SER A 18 4.46 2.27 -11.00
CA SER A 18 4.35 1.32 -9.89
C SER A 18 2.88 1.10 -9.54
N ILE A 19 2.55 -0.13 -9.17
CA ILE A 19 1.20 -0.52 -8.76
C ILE A 19 1.27 -1.34 -7.49
N LYS A 20 0.57 -0.89 -6.45
CA LYS A 20 0.55 -1.54 -5.15
C LYS A 20 -0.85 -2.08 -4.87
N TYR A 21 -0.92 -3.37 -4.59
CA TYR A 21 -2.16 -4.07 -4.25
C TYR A 21 -2.19 -4.38 -2.77
N TYR A 22 -3.20 -3.87 -2.06
CA TYR A 22 -3.34 -4.02 -0.62
C TYR A 22 -4.47 -4.98 -0.27
N GLN A 23 -4.14 -6.00 0.53
CA GLN A 23 -5.14 -6.78 1.25
C GLN A 23 -5.07 -6.41 2.73
N LEU A 24 -6.19 -5.89 3.24
CA LEU A 24 -6.35 -5.46 4.62
C LEU A 24 -7.05 -6.58 5.41
N LYS A 25 -6.47 -6.99 6.53
CA LYS A 25 -7.12 -7.90 7.48
C LYS A 25 -7.03 -7.32 8.89
N HIS A 26 -8.13 -6.73 9.34
CA HIS A 26 -8.26 -6.28 10.71
C HIS A 26 -9.05 -7.31 11.53
N THR A 27 -8.52 -7.69 12.70
CA THR A 27 -9.24 -8.59 13.62
C THR A 27 -9.47 -7.92 14.97
N THR A 28 -10.68 -8.06 15.52
CA THR A 28 -11.07 -7.49 16.83
C THR A 28 -11.03 -8.49 17.98
N LYS A 29 -11.05 -9.81 17.70
CA LYS A 29 -11.22 -10.87 18.71
C LYS A 29 -10.01 -11.79 18.93
N SER A 30 -8.88 -11.60 18.24
CA SER A 30 -7.75 -12.55 18.33
C SER A 30 -6.40 -11.92 17.96
N LYS A 31 -6.07 -10.78 18.57
CA LYS A 31 -4.81 -10.06 18.29
C LYS A 31 -3.55 -10.89 18.58
N GLU A 32 -3.59 -11.72 19.63
CA GLU A 32 -2.39 -12.39 20.15
C GLU A 32 -2.04 -13.72 19.46
N THR A 33 -2.98 -14.36 18.77
CA THR A 33 -2.68 -15.62 18.06
C THR A 33 -2.15 -15.29 16.67
N PRO A 34 -1.03 -15.84 16.18
CA PRO A 34 -0.59 -15.58 14.81
C PRO A 34 -1.58 -16.14 13.76
N PHE A 35 -1.60 -15.60 12.54
CA PHE A 35 -2.35 -16.20 11.44
C PHE A 35 -1.73 -17.53 11.02
N ASP A 36 -2.57 -18.57 10.99
CA ASP A 36 -2.20 -19.84 10.37
C ASP A 36 -2.08 -19.70 8.85
N PRO A 37 -1.18 -20.47 8.21
CA PRO A 37 -1.00 -20.44 6.75
C PRO A 37 -2.30 -20.69 5.97
N SER A 38 -3.21 -21.50 6.50
CA SER A 38 -4.51 -21.78 5.88
C SER A 38 -5.39 -20.54 5.81
N LYS A 39 -5.29 -19.62 6.78
CA LYS A 39 -6.07 -18.36 6.78
C LYS A 39 -5.54 -17.35 5.78
N LEU A 40 -4.28 -17.48 5.36
CA LEU A 40 -3.66 -16.65 4.32
C LEU A 40 -3.83 -17.23 2.91
N ARG A 41 -4.33 -18.47 2.78
CA ARG A 41 -4.48 -19.18 1.51
C ARG A 41 -5.17 -18.31 0.44
N ASN A 42 -6.38 -17.84 0.72
CA ASN A 42 -7.17 -17.07 -0.24
C ASN A 42 -6.50 -15.74 -0.64
N THR A 43 -5.69 -15.17 0.25
CA THR A 43 -4.93 -13.95 -0.03
C THR A 43 -3.78 -14.24 -0.99
N ILE A 44 -3.00 -15.28 -0.73
CA ILE A 44 -1.90 -15.69 -1.59
C ILE A 44 -2.42 -16.14 -2.97
N GLU A 45 -3.49 -16.93 -3.00
CA GLU A 45 -4.22 -17.30 -4.23
C GLU A 45 -4.61 -16.03 -5.01
N GLY A 46 -5.32 -15.11 -4.36
CA GLY A 46 -5.79 -13.87 -4.97
C GLY A 46 -4.67 -12.96 -5.50
N PHE A 47 -3.55 -12.86 -4.80
CA PHE A 47 -2.36 -12.14 -5.28
C PHE A 47 -1.74 -12.84 -6.48
N SER A 48 -1.62 -14.17 -6.44
CA SER A 48 -1.01 -14.94 -7.52
C SER A 48 -1.84 -14.90 -8.80
N ASP A 49 -3.16 -14.94 -8.70
CA ASP A 49 -4.08 -14.84 -9.84
C ASP A 49 -3.99 -13.45 -10.47
N ARG A 50 -3.91 -12.40 -9.64
CA ARG A 50 -3.72 -11.04 -10.12
C ARG A 50 -2.36 -10.86 -10.79
N TYR A 51 -1.31 -11.43 -10.23
CA TYR A 51 0.03 -11.43 -10.82
C TYR A 51 0.04 -12.13 -12.19
N LYS A 52 -0.54 -13.34 -12.30
CA LYS A 52 -0.66 -14.09 -13.56
C LYS A 52 -1.39 -13.27 -14.63
N ALA A 53 -2.54 -12.69 -14.30
CA ALA A 53 -3.30 -11.84 -15.22
C ALA A 53 -2.50 -10.61 -15.70
N LEU A 54 -1.69 -9.99 -14.82
CA LEU A 54 -0.90 -8.83 -15.20
C LEU A 54 0.33 -9.20 -16.04
N ILE A 55 0.93 -10.37 -15.83
CA ILE A 55 1.99 -10.87 -16.72
C ILE A 55 1.47 -10.98 -18.16
N GLU A 56 0.24 -11.44 -18.36
CA GLU A 56 -0.37 -11.57 -19.70
C GLU A 56 -0.57 -10.20 -20.38
N VAL A 57 -0.82 -9.15 -19.60
CA VAL A 57 -1.11 -7.79 -20.12
C VAL A 57 0.17 -6.98 -20.33
N ILE A 58 1.04 -6.89 -19.33
CA ILE A 58 2.22 -5.99 -19.36
C ILE A 58 3.56 -6.73 -19.46
N GLY A 59 3.54 -8.06 -19.49
CA GLY A 59 4.75 -8.89 -19.53
C GLY A 59 5.40 -9.11 -18.16
N LYS A 60 6.16 -10.20 -18.05
CA LYS A 60 6.76 -10.64 -16.77
C LYS A 60 7.76 -9.63 -16.21
N GLU A 61 8.62 -9.07 -17.04
CA GLU A 61 9.67 -8.13 -16.61
C GLU A 61 9.05 -6.83 -16.06
N SER A 62 8.09 -6.25 -16.78
CA SER A 62 7.35 -5.07 -16.32
C SER A 62 6.57 -5.36 -15.04
N ALA A 63 5.91 -6.52 -14.97
CA ALA A 63 5.20 -6.93 -13.75
C ALA A 63 6.15 -7.05 -12.54
N GLN A 64 7.36 -7.57 -12.73
CA GLN A 64 8.37 -7.67 -11.67
C GLN A 64 8.91 -6.30 -11.22
N ALA A 65 9.06 -5.35 -12.13
CA ALA A 65 9.55 -4.01 -11.79
C ALA A 65 8.48 -3.15 -11.11
N LYS A 66 7.21 -3.28 -11.52
CA LYS A 66 6.13 -2.35 -11.15
C LYS A 66 5.26 -2.82 -10.00
N LEU A 67 5.07 -4.12 -9.83
CA LEU A 67 4.04 -4.65 -8.92
C LEU A 67 4.54 -4.84 -7.49
N LYS A 68 3.68 -4.53 -6.52
CA LYS A 68 3.87 -4.92 -5.12
C LYS A 68 2.54 -5.42 -4.54
N PHE A 69 2.58 -6.52 -3.82
CA PHE A 69 1.44 -7.07 -3.10
C PHE A 69 1.67 -6.94 -1.61
N ILE A 70 0.82 -6.18 -0.93
CA ILE A 70 1.02 -5.80 0.47
C ILE A 70 -0.14 -6.34 1.29
N PHE A 71 0.19 -7.20 2.26
CA PHE A 71 -0.76 -7.65 3.26
C PHE A 71 -0.60 -6.82 4.52
N VAL A 72 -1.66 -6.09 4.89
CA VAL A 72 -1.68 -5.25 6.08
C VAL A 72 -2.55 -5.90 7.14
N SER A 73 -2.00 -6.10 8.34
CA SER A 73 -2.77 -6.62 9.45
C SER A 73 -2.29 -6.19 10.82
N ASN A 74 -3.24 -6.02 11.74
CA ASN A 74 -2.99 -5.77 13.16
C ASN A 74 -2.66 -7.04 13.97
N ARG A 75 -2.37 -8.15 13.30
CA ARG A 75 -2.15 -9.48 13.90
C ARG A 75 -0.95 -10.13 13.23
N SER A 76 -0.07 -10.71 14.06
CA SER A 76 1.14 -11.38 13.57
C SER A 76 0.84 -12.59 12.68
N ILE A 77 1.81 -12.96 11.84
CA ILE A 77 1.74 -14.16 10.99
C ILE A 77 2.58 -15.27 11.61
N ASN A 78 2.20 -16.53 11.37
CA ASN A 78 3.05 -17.66 11.73
C ASN A 78 4.49 -17.45 11.23
N LYS A 79 5.44 -17.35 12.16
CA LYS A 79 6.85 -17.02 11.88
C LYS A 79 7.47 -17.97 10.87
N GLY A 80 7.22 -19.28 11.00
CA GLY A 80 7.78 -20.29 10.10
C GLY A 80 7.27 -20.14 8.66
N PHE A 81 6.00 -19.79 8.49
CA PHE A 81 5.43 -19.55 7.15
C PHE A 81 5.92 -18.24 6.53
N HIS A 82 5.96 -17.16 7.32
CA HIS A 82 6.52 -15.89 6.88
C HIS A 82 7.99 -16.02 6.45
N GLU A 83 8.79 -16.74 7.24
CA GLU A 83 10.19 -17.03 6.89
C GLU A 83 10.31 -17.87 5.63
N SER A 84 9.42 -18.85 5.44
CA SER A 84 9.39 -19.68 4.23
C SER A 84 9.14 -18.84 2.97
N ILE A 85 8.27 -17.83 3.04
CA ILE A 85 8.03 -16.91 1.91
C ILE A 85 9.29 -16.10 1.59
N LYS A 86 9.98 -15.59 2.61
CA LYS A 86 11.24 -14.84 2.43
C LYS A 86 12.33 -15.70 1.78
N GLN A 87 12.50 -16.93 2.26
CA GLN A 87 13.47 -17.86 1.69
C GLN A 87 13.14 -18.18 0.23
N VAL A 88 11.87 -18.47 -0.07
CA VAL A 88 11.44 -18.76 -1.45
C VAL A 88 11.66 -17.56 -2.36
N ALA A 89 11.45 -16.33 -1.86
CA ALA A 89 11.80 -15.11 -2.58
C ALA A 89 13.31 -14.99 -2.90
N LEU A 90 14.18 -15.56 -2.05
CA LEU A 90 15.62 -15.67 -2.30
C LEU A 90 16.00 -16.86 -3.19
N GLY A 91 15.04 -17.72 -3.54
CA GLY A 91 15.24 -18.85 -4.45
C GLY A 91 15.59 -20.17 -3.76
N TYR A 92 15.45 -20.27 -2.43
CA TYR A 92 15.66 -21.50 -1.69
C TYR A 92 14.54 -21.74 -0.66
N SER A 93 14.47 -22.93 -0.07
CA SER A 93 13.54 -23.18 1.04
C SER A 93 14.12 -24.21 2.00
N THR A 94 14.08 -23.90 3.30
CA THR A 94 14.43 -24.89 4.34
C THR A 94 13.22 -25.70 4.79
N ASN A 95 11.99 -25.27 4.45
CA ASN A 95 10.74 -25.93 4.83
C ASN A 95 9.93 -26.34 3.59
N LEU A 96 10.20 -27.56 3.11
CA LEU A 96 9.54 -28.14 1.93
C LEU A 96 8.01 -28.23 2.08
N THR A 97 7.49 -28.40 3.30
CA THR A 97 6.04 -28.45 3.54
C THR A 97 5.39 -27.10 3.24
N ASN A 98 6.00 -26.00 3.68
CA ASN A 98 5.50 -24.66 3.39
C ASN A 98 5.73 -24.27 1.94
N GLN A 99 6.85 -24.67 1.33
CA GLN A 99 7.06 -24.48 -0.11
C GLN A 99 5.95 -25.15 -0.92
N ARG A 100 5.65 -26.44 -0.66
CA ARG A 100 4.56 -27.16 -1.35
C ARG A 100 3.20 -26.50 -1.17
N LYS A 101 2.93 -25.90 -0.01
CA LYS A 101 1.71 -25.11 0.21
C LYS A 101 1.68 -23.86 -0.67
N LEU A 102 2.79 -23.13 -0.78
CA LEU A 102 2.89 -21.96 -1.65
C LEU A 102 2.73 -22.33 -3.12
N GLU A 103 3.36 -23.43 -3.56
CA GLU A 103 3.19 -23.98 -4.91
C GLU A 103 1.72 -24.33 -5.17
N LEU A 104 1.07 -25.01 -4.23
CA LEU A 104 -0.34 -25.37 -4.31
C LEU A 104 -1.26 -24.14 -4.37
N TYR A 105 -1.02 -23.13 -3.54
CA TYR A 105 -1.86 -21.93 -3.48
C TYR A 105 -1.67 -21.04 -4.69
N THR A 106 -0.47 -20.98 -5.25
CA THR A 106 -0.18 -20.06 -6.37
C THR A 106 -0.34 -20.72 -7.74
N GLY A 107 -0.17 -22.05 -7.80
CA GLY A 107 0.06 -22.78 -9.04
C GLY A 107 1.40 -22.45 -9.70
N LEU A 108 2.31 -21.76 -8.98
CA LEU A 108 3.63 -21.37 -9.47
C LEU A 108 4.71 -22.23 -8.83
N ASN A 109 5.74 -22.57 -9.60
CA ASN A 109 6.85 -23.41 -9.15
C ASN A 109 8.20 -22.76 -9.45
N GLY A 110 9.25 -23.16 -8.73
CA GLY A 110 10.64 -22.79 -8.99
C GLY A 110 10.85 -21.27 -9.08
N HIS A 111 11.49 -20.81 -10.16
CA HIS A 111 11.77 -19.39 -10.36
C HIS A 111 10.52 -18.52 -10.43
N ASN A 112 9.42 -19.00 -11.01
CA ASN A 112 8.19 -18.21 -11.10
C ASN A 112 7.57 -17.98 -9.70
N LEU A 113 7.68 -18.97 -8.82
CA LEU A 113 7.25 -18.81 -7.42
C LEU A 113 8.17 -17.83 -6.68
N SER A 114 9.48 -17.97 -6.87
CA SER A 114 10.47 -17.06 -6.26
C SER A 114 10.22 -15.61 -6.67
N ASP A 115 10.06 -15.37 -7.96
CA ASP A 115 9.78 -14.05 -8.52
C ASP A 115 8.47 -13.48 -7.98
N PHE A 116 7.42 -14.29 -7.84
CA PHE A 116 6.17 -13.84 -7.22
C PHE A 116 6.37 -13.51 -5.73
N CYS A 117 7.07 -14.36 -4.97
CA CYS A 117 7.29 -14.15 -3.54
C CYS A 117 8.09 -12.88 -3.24
N LYS A 118 9.00 -12.43 -4.13
CA LYS A 118 9.71 -11.15 -4.01
C LYS A 118 8.78 -9.94 -4.01
N LEU A 119 7.62 -10.05 -4.66
CA LEU A 119 6.65 -8.95 -4.76
C LEU A 119 5.75 -8.87 -3.52
N ILE A 120 5.75 -9.88 -2.64
CA ILE A 120 4.89 -9.91 -1.46
C ILE A 120 5.60 -9.24 -0.28
N THR A 121 4.91 -8.28 0.34
CA THR A 121 5.31 -7.63 1.58
C THR A 121 4.22 -7.83 2.64
N PHE A 122 4.63 -8.11 3.87
CA PHE A 122 3.74 -8.19 5.02
C PHE A 122 4.00 -6.99 5.93
N ASP A 123 3.00 -6.11 6.02
CA ASP A 123 3.01 -4.96 6.92
C ASP A 123 2.16 -5.30 8.15
N ILE A 124 2.85 -5.69 9.22
CA ILE A 124 2.23 -6.19 10.44
C ILE A 124 2.40 -5.15 11.54
N THR A 125 1.38 -4.35 11.74
CA THR A 125 1.31 -3.35 12.81
C THR A 125 0.68 -3.98 14.04
N ALA A 126 1.47 -4.73 14.81
CA ALA A 126 0.98 -5.64 15.86
C ALA A 126 0.20 -4.95 17.01
N ASP A 127 0.31 -3.65 17.19
CA ASP A 127 -0.57 -2.83 18.02
C ASP A 127 -0.22 -1.41 17.63
N ASP A 128 -1.15 -0.62 17.08
CA ASP A 128 -1.07 0.86 17.06
C ASP A 128 -2.26 1.51 16.33
N TYR A 129 -3.46 0.96 16.48
CA TYR A 129 -4.67 1.59 15.93
C TYR A 129 -4.91 3.00 16.51
N TRP A 130 -4.39 3.25 17.72
CA TRP A 130 -4.43 4.56 18.38
C TRP A 130 -3.34 5.51 17.85
N GLU A 131 -2.12 5.04 17.67
CA GLU A 131 -1.05 5.86 17.08
C GLU A 131 -1.31 6.16 15.61
N GLN A 132 -1.79 5.21 14.80
CA GLN A 132 -2.14 5.45 13.38
C GLN A 132 -3.23 6.51 13.20
N ARG A 133 -4.23 6.57 14.10
CA ARG A 133 -5.27 7.60 14.04
C ARG A 133 -4.70 8.98 14.39
N ASN A 134 -3.80 9.06 15.36
CA ASN A 134 -3.16 10.31 15.76
C ASN A 134 -2.12 10.77 14.73
N ILE A 135 -1.38 9.84 14.10
CA ILE A 135 -0.45 10.13 13.01
C ILE A 135 -1.21 10.67 11.81
N LEU A 136 -2.32 10.05 11.39
CA LEU A 136 -3.11 10.57 10.27
C LEU A 136 -3.67 11.97 10.55
N ALA A 137 -4.13 12.24 11.78
CA ALA A 137 -4.57 13.57 12.19
C ALA A 137 -3.41 14.59 12.24
N SER A 138 -2.21 14.17 12.67
CA SER A 138 -1.01 15.01 12.74
C SER A 138 -0.42 15.30 11.35
N GLU A 139 -0.33 14.30 10.47
CA GLU A 139 0.19 14.45 9.11
C GLU A 139 -0.74 15.32 8.27
N THR A 140 -2.06 15.13 8.33
CA THR A 140 -3.02 16.01 7.63
C THR A 140 -3.00 17.45 8.15
N ALA A 141 -2.78 17.66 9.44
CA ALA A 141 -2.61 19.00 10.01
C ALA A 141 -1.32 19.69 9.54
N THR A 142 -0.31 18.94 9.10
CA THR A 142 0.97 19.50 8.60
C THR A 142 0.86 19.97 7.14
N TYR A 143 -0.04 19.36 6.34
CA TYR A 143 -0.24 19.74 4.93
C TYR A 143 -1.31 20.83 4.73
N LEU A 144 -2.14 21.10 5.74
CA LEU A 144 -3.20 22.09 5.67
C LEU A 144 -2.92 23.18 6.70
N ALA A 145 -2.47 24.34 6.23
CA ALA A 145 -2.32 25.53 7.06
C ALA A 145 -3.70 25.91 7.63
N GLY A 146 -3.95 25.48 8.86
CA GLY A 146 -5.28 25.45 9.46
C GLY A 146 -5.73 24.00 9.62
N SER A 147 -5.50 23.45 10.80
CA SER A 147 -5.93 22.12 11.23
C SER A 147 -7.45 21.99 11.19
N ASP A 148 -8.00 21.69 10.01
CA ASP A 148 -9.40 21.37 9.85
C ASP A 148 -9.64 19.93 10.32
N VAL A 149 -10.17 19.81 11.53
CA VAL A 149 -10.56 18.55 12.19
C VAL A 149 -11.49 17.70 11.29
N HIS A 150 -12.13 18.31 10.28
CA HIS A 150 -13.00 17.63 9.33
C HIS A 150 -12.27 16.96 8.16
N SER A 151 -11.03 17.32 7.85
CA SER A 151 -10.30 16.80 6.69
C SER A 151 -10.15 15.26 6.67
N PRO A 152 -9.75 14.60 7.78
CA PRO A 152 -9.73 13.13 7.83
C PRO A 152 -11.11 12.49 7.70
N ILE A 153 -12.17 13.16 8.17
CA ILE A 153 -13.55 12.67 8.09
C ILE A 153 -14.03 12.70 6.64
N SER A 154 -13.81 13.83 5.95
CA SER A 154 -14.17 14.01 4.54
C SER A 154 -13.45 13.02 3.63
N LEU A 155 -12.16 12.75 3.88
CA LEU A 155 -11.42 11.70 3.14
C LEU A 155 -11.98 10.31 3.39
N LYS A 156 -12.30 9.98 4.64
CA LYS A 156 -12.95 8.70 4.98
C LYS A 156 -14.30 8.56 4.28
N GLU A 157 -15.09 9.62 4.21
CA GLU A 157 -16.36 9.62 3.49
C GLU A 157 -16.17 9.44 1.98
N LEU A 158 -15.20 10.13 1.37
CA LEU A 158 -14.87 9.95 -0.05
C LEU A 158 -14.57 8.49 -0.37
N ILE A 159 -13.67 7.88 0.41
CA ILE A 159 -13.31 6.46 0.26
C ILE A 159 -14.54 5.58 0.45
N THR A 160 -15.37 5.85 1.46
CA THR A 160 -16.58 5.06 1.74
C THR A 160 -17.59 5.15 0.59
N ARG A 161 -17.84 6.34 0.04
CA ARG A 161 -18.75 6.53 -1.10
C ARG A 161 -18.24 5.85 -2.37
N LYS A 162 -16.93 5.93 -2.63
CA LYS A 162 -16.27 5.27 -3.78
C LYS A 162 -16.12 3.76 -3.63
N ALA A 163 -16.18 3.24 -2.40
CA ALA A 163 -16.20 1.81 -2.12
C ALA A 163 -17.62 1.20 -2.22
N LEU A 164 -18.67 2.01 -2.08
CA LEU A 164 -20.06 1.58 -2.19
C LEU A 164 -20.56 1.60 -3.64
N SER A 165 -21.58 0.77 -3.92
CA SER A 165 -22.17 0.52 -5.24
C SER A 165 -22.79 1.73 -5.95
N GLU A 166 -22.90 2.87 -5.26
CA GLU A 166 -23.34 4.13 -5.87
C GLU A 166 -22.35 4.69 -6.90
N SER A 167 -21.11 4.18 -6.90
CA SER A 167 -20.02 4.64 -7.77
C SER A 167 -19.65 3.66 -8.90
N GLN A 168 -20.52 2.72 -9.29
CA GLN A 168 -20.25 1.64 -10.27
C GLN A 168 -19.52 2.04 -11.57
N ASN A 169 -19.52 3.32 -11.95
CA ASN A 169 -18.84 3.84 -13.14
C ASN A 169 -17.50 4.56 -12.86
N SER A 170 -17.09 4.79 -11.60
CA SER A 170 -15.83 5.45 -11.23
C SER A 170 -15.45 5.19 -9.76
N ASN A 171 -14.83 4.04 -9.49
CA ASN A 171 -14.25 3.71 -8.18
C ASN A 171 -12.81 4.24 -8.01
N SER A 172 -12.27 4.95 -9.00
CA SER A 172 -10.97 5.62 -8.89
C SER A 172 -11.09 6.91 -8.08
N ILE A 173 -10.04 7.19 -7.31
CA ILE A 173 -9.83 8.45 -6.60
C ILE A 173 -8.53 9.02 -7.15
N ASN A 174 -8.60 10.21 -7.76
CA ASN A 174 -7.42 10.90 -8.29
C ASN A 174 -7.04 12.12 -7.43
N LYS A 175 -5.94 12.78 -7.80
CA LYS A 175 -5.44 13.98 -7.10
C LYS A 175 -6.51 15.08 -6.98
N ILE A 176 -7.29 15.31 -8.03
CA ILE A 176 -8.32 16.35 -8.06
C ILE A 176 -9.44 16.03 -7.07
N ASP A 177 -9.85 14.76 -6.98
CA ASP A 177 -10.85 14.31 -6.00
C ASP A 177 -10.38 14.58 -4.57
N VAL A 178 -9.13 14.23 -4.25
CA VAL A 178 -8.53 14.45 -2.93
C VAL A 178 -8.45 15.94 -2.61
N LEU A 179 -7.93 16.77 -3.53
CA LEU A 179 -7.81 18.22 -3.35
C LEU A 179 -9.18 18.87 -3.11
N ARG A 180 -10.19 18.46 -3.90
CA ARG A 180 -11.57 18.94 -3.74
C ARG A 180 -12.14 18.55 -2.38
N THR A 181 -11.94 17.31 -1.94
CA THR A 181 -12.42 16.83 -0.63
C THR A 181 -11.76 17.57 0.53
N LEU A 182 -10.51 18.00 0.35
CA LEU A 182 -9.77 18.81 1.32
C LEU A 182 -10.00 20.32 1.16
N ASN A 183 -10.91 20.75 0.28
CA ASN A 183 -11.17 22.17 -0.05
C ASN A 183 -9.89 22.97 -0.36
N THR A 184 -8.89 22.31 -0.94
CA THR A 184 -7.58 22.88 -1.22
C THR A 184 -7.25 22.79 -2.71
N ASN A 185 -6.19 23.47 -3.13
CA ASN A 185 -5.65 23.39 -4.48
C ASN A 185 -4.13 23.21 -4.41
N GLU A 186 -3.51 22.87 -5.54
CA GLU A 186 -2.06 22.61 -5.57
C GLU A 186 -1.24 23.80 -5.07
N ASP A 187 -1.64 25.03 -5.43
CA ASP A 187 -0.95 26.25 -5.02
C ASP A 187 -1.04 26.53 -3.51
N ALA A 188 -2.06 26.00 -2.84
CA ALA A 188 -2.27 26.17 -1.40
C ALA A 188 -1.43 25.18 -0.57
N LEU A 189 -1.16 23.98 -1.09
CA LEU A 189 -0.34 22.97 -0.40
C LEU A 189 1.14 23.37 -0.26
N PHE A 190 1.65 24.25 -1.14
CA PHE A 190 3.05 24.70 -1.14
C PHE A 190 3.29 26.06 -0.47
N ARG A 191 2.30 26.65 0.21
CA ARG A 191 2.44 27.99 0.83
C ARG A 191 3.28 28.04 2.11
N GLU A 192 3.76 26.92 2.63
CA GLU A 192 4.63 26.91 3.82
C GLU A 192 6.13 27.16 3.54
N PHE A 193 6.52 27.50 2.31
CA PHE A 193 7.80 28.19 2.12
C PHE A 193 7.54 29.69 2.08
N PRO A 194 8.04 30.49 3.05
CA PRO A 194 7.86 31.94 3.01
C PRO A 194 8.49 32.46 1.72
N LYS A 195 7.65 32.90 0.77
CA LYS A 195 8.06 33.51 -0.50
C LYS A 195 8.76 34.87 -0.33
N ASN A 196 9.10 35.27 0.90
CA ASN A 196 9.78 36.52 1.23
C ASN A 196 10.93 36.29 2.21
N CYS A 197 11.95 35.51 1.85
CA CYS A 197 13.29 35.71 2.42
C CYS A 197 14.07 36.64 1.51
N VAL A 198 13.85 37.94 1.68
CA VAL A 198 14.80 38.96 1.21
C VAL A 198 16.00 38.87 2.14
N THR A 199 17.05 38.15 1.74
CA THR A 199 18.36 38.32 2.37
C THR A 199 18.91 39.67 1.93
N ALA A 200 18.72 40.69 2.77
CA ALA A 200 19.47 41.94 2.65
C ALA A 200 20.94 41.63 2.97
N TYR A 201 21.78 41.61 1.95
CA TYR A 201 23.24 41.59 2.10
C TYR A 201 23.66 42.98 2.59
N ASN A 202 24.25 43.07 3.78
CA ASN A 202 24.86 44.29 4.30
C ASN A 202 26.39 44.16 4.21
N PRO A 203 27.07 44.78 3.24
CA PRO A 203 28.50 44.65 3.09
C PRO A 203 29.21 45.87 3.69
N LEU A 204 29.41 45.92 5.01
CA LEU A 204 30.38 46.84 5.62
C LEU A 204 30.94 46.29 6.94
N THR A 205 31.91 45.37 6.84
CA THR A 205 33.06 45.33 7.76
C THR A 205 34.27 44.89 6.95
N GLY A 206 34.97 45.89 6.43
CA GLY A 206 36.32 45.78 5.91
C GLY A 206 37.04 47.07 6.30
N GLU A 207 37.62 47.05 7.50
CA GLU A 207 38.86 47.72 7.91
C GLU A 207 39.23 47.26 9.32
#